data_AF-A0A0P6GRU3-F1
#
_entry.id   AF-A0A0P6GRU3-F1
#
_cell.length_a   1.000
_cell.length_b   1.000
_cell.length_c   1.000
_cell.angle_alpha   90.00
_cell.angle_beta   90.00
_cell.angle_gamma   90.00
#
_symmetry.space_group_name_H-M   'P 1'
#
loop_
_entity.id
_entity.type
_entity.pdbx_description
1 polymer ?
#
loop_
_entity_poly.entity_id
_entity_poly.type
_entity_poly.pdbx_seq_one_letter_code
_entity_poly.pdbx_strand_id
1 'polypeptide(L)'
;MSNSYRPRSGYSNMDRYSASLPVMKMRLENEIIRKREAETCRTETARSNDKYFQNCNIQTEKFDDWTSPRSAQLSHRQSKLRETEIDVETRRIKLKKLYQADRLKEEEAMKRIQKEEEKQKWECMKEKVQHFRHSKSAKLSEFLENKEHEKWKSTNDSFRVFESELKKQQQKEMWTIQLQQKEEEKARLMEEKKREAAQMERLVQEEKRRNELERQMELEKKQQWKKDLDAQVEQLRAMDFDANEKRREQERLMAEAAGLEAIKEEIQIKEEERAKRKQNGEFLTKQHLAKLRQRSKEVTADLEREMSFVEKLAESDRAQQKEKTRQDIMRFLELVENHRQIEKERLQQSEFLFQEEAKKLWEKRESEWEVERLARKKLMEDVITIQKKQIDERLLVARQERERLILDREELIRSLEGYHNQMKMKEMETKTKQFQTKVDLLAQIHQKQRSEEELIRQEEQKRKHQEIMEAAHSQKHWNISMDKLKL
;
A
#
# COMPACT_ATOMS: atom_id res chain seq x y z
N MET A 1 42.59 -77.36 96.77
CA MET A 1 42.30 -78.80 96.67
C MET A 1 41.04 -78.97 95.85
N SER A 2 41.22 -79.57 94.66
CA SER A 2 40.32 -80.45 93.91
C SER A 2 38.79 -80.37 94.08
N ASN A 3 38.15 -80.34 92.91
CA ASN A 3 36.94 -81.07 92.51
C ASN A 3 35.60 -80.61 93.09
N SER A 4 34.63 -80.12 92.31
CA SER A 4 33.98 -80.66 91.11
C SER A 4 33.06 -81.85 91.38
N TYR A 5 31.96 -81.87 90.61
CA TYR A 5 31.12 -83.02 90.29
C TYR A 5 30.09 -83.46 91.36
N ARG A 6 28.84 -83.00 91.21
CA ARG A 6 27.75 -83.59 90.38
C ARG A 6 27.71 -85.14 90.35
N PRO A 7 26.52 -85.68 90.02
CA PRO A 7 25.46 -86.18 90.87
C PRO A 7 25.38 -87.71 90.65
N ARG A 8 24.17 -88.26 90.52
CA ARG A 8 23.83 -89.63 90.10
C ARG A 8 23.93 -90.65 91.23
N SER A 9 23.11 -91.67 91.26
CA SER A 9 22.05 -92.18 90.39
C SER A 9 21.56 -93.43 91.09
N GLY A 10 20.39 -93.91 90.70
CA GLY A 10 20.29 -95.35 90.53
C GLY A 10 19.28 -95.98 91.46
N TYR A 11 18.08 -96.09 90.92
CA TYR A 11 17.34 -97.34 90.93
C TYR A 11 18.28 -98.55 90.73
N SER A 12 18.08 -99.63 91.47
CA SER A 12 17.70 -100.92 90.89
C SER A 12 17.72 -102.06 91.91
N ASN A 13 16.97 -103.10 91.53
CA ASN A 13 17.15 -104.52 91.84
C ASN A 13 16.63 -105.02 93.20
N MET A 14 15.98 -106.18 93.28
CA MET A 14 15.52 -107.18 92.30
C MET A 14 14.69 -108.21 93.08
N ASP A 15 13.74 -108.85 92.39
CA ASP A 15 13.08 -110.09 92.80
C ASP A 15 14.04 -111.19 93.28
N ARG A 16 13.58 -111.99 94.25
CA ARG A 16 13.44 -113.44 94.02
C ARG A 16 12.55 -114.16 95.04
N TYR A 17 11.65 -114.92 94.44
CA TYR A 17 10.86 -116.05 94.92
C TYR A 17 11.69 -117.00 95.78
N SER A 18 11.20 -117.29 96.99
CA SER A 18 10.27 -118.38 97.26
C SER A 18 10.90 -119.76 97.15
N ALA A 19 11.15 -120.31 98.33
CA ALA A 19 10.94 -121.72 98.58
C ALA A 19 10.10 -121.99 99.85
N SER A 20 9.57 -120.94 100.56
CA SER A 20 8.45 -121.05 101.56
C SER A 20 7.80 -119.72 102.10
N LEU A 21 7.84 -118.53 101.43
CA LEU A 21 7.28 -117.20 101.88
C LEU A 21 6.70 -116.14 100.81
N PRO A 22 5.72 -116.44 99.92
CA PRO A 22 5.07 -115.43 98.99
C PRO A 22 3.71 -114.76 99.31
N VAL A 23 2.71 -115.31 100.04
CA VAL A 23 1.34 -114.68 100.06
C VAL A 23 1.15 -113.59 101.13
N MET A 24 1.91 -113.60 102.23
CA MET A 24 1.80 -112.57 103.29
C MET A 24 2.83 -111.45 103.15
N LYS A 25 3.65 -111.46 102.08
CA LYS A 25 4.46 -110.33 101.60
C LYS A 25 3.54 -109.15 101.18
N MET A 26 2.44 -109.44 100.46
CA MET A 26 1.44 -108.45 99.97
C MET A 26 0.46 -107.98 101.05
N ARG A 27 0.12 -108.86 102.01
CA ARG A 27 -0.80 -108.53 103.12
C ARG A 27 -0.12 -107.73 104.23
N LEU A 28 1.13 -108.04 104.58
CA LEU A 28 1.94 -107.19 105.44
C LEU A 28 2.30 -105.88 104.72
N GLU A 29 2.55 -105.88 103.40
CA GLU A 29 2.67 -104.63 102.61
C GLU A 29 1.43 -103.72 102.73
N ASN A 30 0.20 -104.26 102.83
CA ASN A 30 -1.02 -103.46 103.06
C ASN A 30 -1.25 -103.05 104.53
N GLU A 31 -0.83 -103.84 105.52
CA GLU A 31 -0.83 -103.43 106.94
C GLU A 31 0.31 -102.44 107.27
N ILE A 32 1.42 -102.53 106.54
CA ILE A 32 2.48 -101.51 106.45
C ILE A 32 1.87 -100.18 105.97
N ILE A 33 0.87 -100.16 105.07
CA ILE A 33 0.26 -98.92 104.58
C ILE A 33 -0.73 -98.31 105.59
N ARG A 34 -1.64 -99.09 106.19
CA ARG A 34 -2.59 -98.56 107.21
C ARG A 34 -1.92 -98.10 108.50
N LYS A 35 -0.86 -98.80 108.95
CA LYS A 35 -0.06 -98.34 110.10
C LYS A 35 0.63 -97.03 109.80
N ARG A 36 1.17 -96.85 108.60
CA ARG A 36 1.78 -95.58 108.17
C ARG A 36 0.79 -94.42 108.24
N GLU A 37 -0.45 -94.58 107.77
CA GLU A 37 -1.47 -93.52 107.84
C GLU A 37 -1.87 -93.17 109.29
N ALA A 38 -2.07 -94.17 110.16
CA ALA A 38 -2.38 -93.94 111.57
C ALA A 38 -1.18 -93.43 112.40
N GLU A 39 0.05 -93.74 111.99
CA GLU A 39 1.28 -93.16 112.52
C GLU A 39 1.38 -91.70 112.10
N THR A 40 1.06 -91.33 110.86
CA THR A 40 1.09 -89.93 110.42
C THR A 40 0.17 -89.03 111.24
N CYS A 41 -1.10 -89.40 111.46
CA CYS A 41 -2.00 -88.62 112.32
C CYS A 41 -1.52 -88.51 113.79
N ARG A 42 -0.85 -89.55 114.32
CA ARG A 42 -0.23 -89.52 115.66
C ARG A 42 1.01 -88.64 115.73
N THR A 43 1.82 -88.61 114.67
CA THR A 43 3.00 -87.74 114.62
C THR A 43 2.63 -86.26 114.51
N GLU A 44 1.56 -85.92 113.82
CA GLU A 44 1.10 -84.52 113.71
C GLU A 44 0.57 -83.97 115.04
N THR A 45 -0.18 -84.79 115.78
CA THR A 45 -0.62 -84.46 117.14
C THR A 45 0.56 -84.40 118.12
N ALA A 46 1.53 -85.32 118.03
CA ALA A 46 2.76 -85.28 118.83
C ALA A 46 3.62 -84.03 118.54
N ARG A 47 3.76 -83.62 117.28
CA ARG A 47 4.47 -82.39 116.90
C ARG A 47 3.84 -81.12 117.48
N SER A 48 2.51 -81.10 117.62
CA SER A 48 1.80 -79.99 118.26
C SER A 48 2.12 -79.91 119.76
N ASN A 49 2.14 -81.05 120.45
CA ASN A 49 2.52 -81.14 121.86
C ASN A 49 4.01 -80.85 122.11
N ASP A 50 4.92 -81.34 121.26
CA ASP A 50 6.37 -81.06 121.40
C ASP A 50 6.68 -79.55 121.33
N LYS A 51 5.98 -78.81 120.46
CA LYS A 51 6.08 -77.34 120.39
C LYS A 51 5.65 -76.66 121.69
N TYR A 52 4.64 -77.20 122.38
CA TYR A 52 4.22 -76.68 123.68
C TYR A 52 5.31 -76.91 124.75
N PHE A 53 5.89 -78.12 124.81
CA PHE A 53 6.90 -78.47 125.81
C PHE A 53 8.28 -77.80 125.59
N GLN A 54 8.76 -77.59 124.36
CA GLN A 54 10.05 -76.91 124.18
C GLN A 54 10.01 -75.42 124.51
N ASN A 55 8.87 -74.75 124.32
CA ASN A 55 8.70 -73.40 124.85
C ASN A 55 8.87 -73.35 126.38
N CYS A 56 8.47 -74.41 127.10
CA CYS A 56 8.75 -74.54 128.53
C CYS A 56 10.23 -74.80 128.82
N ASN A 57 10.94 -75.61 128.02
CA ASN A 57 12.39 -75.79 128.18
C ASN A 57 13.16 -74.48 127.97
N ILE A 58 12.81 -73.65 126.98
CA ILE A 58 13.43 -72.33 126.77
C ILE A 58 13.25 -71.44 128.01
N GLN A 59 12.09 -71.52 128.67
CA GLN A 59 11.84 -70.81 129.93
C GLN A 59 12.68 -71.37 131.09
N THR A 60 12.98 -72.67 131.08
CA THR A 60 13.79 -73.34 132.11
C THR A 60 15.29 -73.06 131.93
N GLU A 61 15.82 -73.08 130.70
CA GLU A 61 17.21 -72.69 130.41
C GLU A 61 17.48 -71.22 130.77
N LYS A 62 16.55 -70.31 130.45
CA LYS A 62 16.66 -68.89 130.83
C LYS A 62 16.75 -68.70 132.35
N PHE A 63 16.13 -69.61 133.12
CA PHE A 63 16.21 -69.61 134.57
C PHE A 63 17.57 -70.13 135.08
N ASP A 64 18.13 -71.17 134.47
CA ASP A 64 19.50 -71.66 134.77
C ASP A 64 20.56 -70.59 134.45
N ASP A 65 20.41 -69.85 133.35
CA ASP A 65 21.28 -68.71 132.99
C ASP A 65 21.28 -67.60 134.06
N TRP A 66 20.14 -67.38 134.73
CA TRP A 66 19.98 -66.32 135.73
C TRP A 66 20.51 -66.71 137.11
N THR A 67 20.61 -68.00 137.42
CA THR A 67 21.08 -68.48 138.73
C THR A 67 22.55 -68.92 138.72
N SER A 68 23.18 -69.01 137.54
CA SER A 68 24.61 -69.33 137.44
C SER A 68 25.52 -68.22 137.97
N PRO A 69 26.55 -68.55 138.79
CA PRO A 69 27.61 -67.63 139.21
C PRO A 69 28.39 -66.94 138.07
N ARG A 70 28.28 -67.40 136.80
CA ARG A 70 28.95 -66.81 135.64
C ARG A 70 28.36 -65.45 135.21
N SER A 71 27.12 -65.15 135.55
CA SER A 71 26.41 -63.92 135.16
C SER A 71 26.99 -62.65 135.82
N ALA A 72 27.47 -62.75 137.06
CA ALA A 72 27.97 -61.61 137.83
C ALA A 72 29.26 -61.00 137.25
N GLN A 73 30.18 -61.81 136.72
CA GLN A 73 31.44 -61.30 136.16
C GLN A 73 31.26 -60.60 134.80
N LEU A 74 30.29 -61.03 133.97
CA LEU A 74 30.00 -60.39 132.67
C LEU A 74 29.35 -59.02 132.82
N SER A 75 28.55 -58.82 133.87
CA SER A 75 27.92 -57.54 134.22
C SER A 75 28.96 -56.43 134.43
N HIS A 76 30.04 -56.71 135.17
CA HIS A 76 31.02 -55.68 135.51
C HIS A 76 31.80 -55.17 134.28
N ARG A 77 32.09 -56.03 133.30
CA ARG A 77 32.77 -55.62 132.06
C ARG A 77 31.87 -54.79 131.13
N GLN A 78 30.56 -55.07 131.10
CA GLN A 78 29.60 -54.27 130.34
C GLN A 78 29.42 -52.85 130.92
N SER A 79 29.59 -52.66 132.23
CA SER A 79 29.42 -51.33 132.85
C SER A 79 30.43 -50.30 132.32
N LYS A 80 31.70 -50.68 132.15
CA LYS A 80 32.74 -49.74 131.68
C LYS A 80 32.57 -49.32 130.21
N LEU A 81 32.01 -50.18 129.36
CA LEU A 81 31.70 -49.81 127.97
C LEU A 81 30.53 -48.81 127.88
N ARG A 82 29.51 -48.96 128.74
CA ARG A 82 28.38 -48.03 128.82
C ARG A 82 28.81 -46.62 129.20
N GLU A 83 29.81 -46.46 130.06
CA GLU A 83 30.33 -45.13 130.43
C GLU A 83 30.92 -44.39 129.23
N THR A 84 31.68 -45.06 128.36
CA THR A 84 32.21 -44.44 127.14
C THR A 84 31.13 -44.12 126.09
N GLU A 85 30.07 -44.92 126.01
CA GLU A 85 28.92 -44.66 125.14
C GLU A 85 28.14 -43.42 125.60
N ILE A 86 27.97 -43.24 126.91
CA ILE A 86 27.30 -42.06 127.49
C ILE A 86 28.03 -40.77 127.10
N ASP A 87 29.36 -40.76 127.12
CA ASP A 87 30.13 -39.56 126.81
C ASP A 87 30.04 -39.14 125.33
N VAL A 88 30.02 -40.10 124.40
CA VAL A 88 29.77 -39.84 122.97
C VAL A 88 28.34 -39.35 122.73
N GLU A 89 27.37 -39.93 123.44
CA GLU A 89 25.96 -39.58 123.29
C GLU A 89 25.67 -38.16 123.82
N THR A 90 26.33 -37.72 124.90
CA THR A 90 26.22 -36.34 125.37
C THR A 90 26.72 -35.33 124.33
N ARG A 91 27.80 -35.67 123.60
CA ARG A 91 28.36 -34.82 122.54
C ARG A 91 27.43 -34.76 121.32
N ARG A 92 26.82 -35.88 120.93
CA ARG A 92 25.78 -35.94 119.88
C ARG A 92 24.56 -35.11 120.24
N ILE A 93 24.09 -35.17 121.50
CA ILE A 93 22.96 -34.37 121.97
C ILE A 93 23.27 -32.87 121.92
N LYS A 94 24.49 -32.45 122.30
CA LYS A 94 24.93 -31.04 122.16
C LYS A 94 24.90 -30.56 120.71
N LEU A 95 25.44 -31.36 119.78
CA LEU A 95 25.43 -31.04 118.35
C LEU A 95 24.00 -30.94 117.79
N LYS A 96 23.12 -31.88 118.16
CA LYS A 96 21.72 -31.87 117.75
C LYS A 96 20.98 -30.61 118.21
N LYS A 97 21.26 -30.11 119.42
CA LYS A 97 20.68 -28.84 119.92
C LYS A 97 21.13 -27.63 119.11
N LEU A 98 22.41 -27.56 118.70
CA LEU A 98 22.91 -26.47 117.87
C LEU A 98 22.23 -26.44 116.49
N TYR A 99 22.13 -27.60 115.82
CA TYR A 99 21.43 -27.68 114.53
C TYR A 99 19.94 -27.34 114.62
N GLN A 100 19.27 -27.73 115.71
CA GLN A 100 17.88 -27.34 115.95
C GLN A 100 17.73 -25.84 116.17
N ALA A 101 18.66 -25.23 116.91
CA ALA A 101 18.67 -23.78 117.12
C ALA A 101 18.89 -23.01 115.81
N ASP A 102 19.80 -23.46 114.95
CA ASP A 102 20.05 -22.81 113.66
C ASP A 102 18.87 -23.00 112.69
N ARG A 103 18.29 -24.21 112.62
CA ARG A 103 17.09 -24.46 111.82
C ARG A 103 15.91 -23.57 112.24
N LEU A 104 15.69 -23.37 113.53
CA LEU A 104 14.62 -22.48 114.02
C LEU A 104 14.88 -21.02 113.63
N LYS A 105 16.13 -20.55 113.70
CA LYS A 105 16.48 -19.19 113.27
C LYS A 105 16.22 -19.00 111.76
N GLU A 106 16.54 -19.99 110.93
CA GLU A 106 16.27 -19.95 109.49
C GLU A 106 14.75 -19.96 109.20
N GLU A 107 13.98 -20.80 109.89
CA GLU A 107 12.52 -20.84 109.75
C GLU A 107 11.86 -19.51 110.17
N GLU A 108 12.37 -18.86 111.22
CA GLU A 108 11.91 -17.53 111.63
C GLU A 108 12.27 -16.44 110.62
N ALA A 109 13.47 -16.48 110.04
CA ALA A 109 13.88 -15.53 108.99
C ALA A 109 12.99 -15.65 107.75
N MET A 110 12.69 -16.89 107.30
CA MET A 110 11.80 -17.13 106.16
C MET A 110 10.38 -16.62 106.41
N LYS A 111 9.84 -16.81 107.62
CA LYS A 111 8.52 -16.28 108.00
C LYS A 111 8.46 -14.75 108.03
N ARG A 112 9.57 -14.08 108.39
CA ARG A 112 9.65 -12.61 108.33
C ARG A 112 9.61 -12.10 106.89
N ILE A 113 10.40 -12.72 106.00
CA ILE A 113 10.44 -12.36 104.58
C ILE A 113 9.05 -12.55 103.94
N GLN A 114 8.39 -13.68 104.18
CA GLN A 114 7.04 -13.93 103.64
C GLN A 114 6.01 -12.86 104.08
N LYS A 115 6.02 -12.46 105.36
CA LYS A 115 5.13 -11.40 105.87
C LYS A 115 5.44 -10.03 105.27
N GLU A 116 6.71 -9.74 104.99
CA GLU A 116 7.15 -8.48 104.35
C GLU A 116 6.68 -8.43 102.89
N GLU A 117 6.83 -9.53 102.14
CA GLU A 117 6.38 -9.64 100.74
C GLU A 117 4.84 -9.53 100.59
N GLU A 118 4.08 -10.13 101.51
CA GLU A 118 2.62 -10.00 101.52
C GLU A 118 2.16 -8.57 101.78
N LYS A 119 2.82 -7.86 102.71
CA LYS A 119 2.57 -6.43 102.95
C LYS A 119 2.87 -5.57 101.72
N GLN A 120 4.02 -5.79 101.06
CA GLN A 120 4.38 -5.06 99.84
C GLN A 120 3.41 -5.32 98.69
N LYS A 121 2.92 -6.56 98.53
CA LYS A 121 1.89 -6.90 97.53
C LYS A 121 0.58 -6.15 97.80
N TRP A 122 0.16 -6.06 99.06
CA TRP A 122 -1.04 -5.32 99.45
C TRP A 122 -0.90 -3.81 99.21
N GLU A 123 0.25 -3.22 99.54
CA GLU A 123 0.53 -1.80 99.29
C GLU A 123 0.57 -1.48 97.79
N CYS A 124 1.26 -2.30 96.98
CA CYS A 124 1.28 -2.16 95.52
C CYS A 124 -0.13 -2.27 94.91
N MET A 125 -0.98 -3.17 95.44
CA MET A 125 -2.37 -3.29 95.00
C MET A 125 -3.19 -2.05 95.38
N LYS A 126 -3.00 -1.49 96.58
CA LYS A 126 -3.65 -0.26 97.03
C LYS A 126 -3.27 0.93 96.16
N GLU A 127 -1.99 1.08 95.83
CA GLU A 127 -1.49 2.13 94.92
C GLU A 127 -2.07 2.00 93.51
N LYS A 128 -2.12 0.77 92.95
CA LYS A 128 -2.76 0.51 91.65
C LYS A 128 -4.23 0.91 91.65
N VAL A 129 -4.99 0.54 92.68
CA VAL A 129 -6.40 0.92 92.81
C VAL A 129 -6.56 2.45 92.90
N GLN A 130 -5.69 3.12 93.66
CA GLN A 130 -5.70 4.58 93.71
C GLN A 130 -5.37 5.20 92.35
N HIS A 131 -4.36 4.72 91.61
CA HIS A 131 -4.04 5.22 90.28
C HIS A 131 -5.20 5.06 89.30
N PHE A 132 -5.89 3.92 89.32
CA PHE A 132 -7.10 3.72 88.50
C PHE A 132 -8.25 4.66 88.88
N ARG A 133 -8.44 4.96 90.18
CA ARG A 133 -9.45 5.93 90.63
C ARG A 133 -9.12 7.34 90.15
N HIS A 134 -7.86 7.79 90.29
CA HIS A 134 -7.44 9.10 89.78
C HIS A 134 -7.57 9.19 88.25
N SER A 135 -7.15 8.16 87.50
CA SER A 135 -7.30 8.13 86.04
C SER A 135 -8.76 8.14 85.58
N LYS A 136 -9.65 7.39 86.26
CA LYS A 136 -11.09 7.45 85.98
C LYS A 136 -11.69 8.82 86.30
N SER A 137 -11.28 9.43 87.42
CA SER A 137 -11.73 10.77 87.80
C SER A 137 -11.26 11.83 86.81
N ALA A 138 -10.01 11.75 86.33
CA ALA A 138 -9.46 12.69 85.35
C ALA A 138 -10.22 12.59 84.01
N LYS A 139 -10.43 11.38 83.47
CA LYS A 139 -11.21 11.17 82.24
C LYS A 139 -12.65 11.64 82.37
N LEU A 140 -13.28 11.44 83.54
CA LEU A 140 -14.61 11.95 83.79
C LEU A 140 -14.62 13.48 83.82
N SER A 141 -13.61 14.11 84.43
CA SER A 141 -13.45 15.57 84.44
C SER A 141 -13.29 16.12 83.02
N GLU A 142 -12.38 15.57 82.20
CA GLU A 142 -12.19 15.98 80.80
C GLU A 142 -13.47 15.79 79.97
N PHE A 143 -14.24 14.72 80.22
CA PHE A 143 -15.50 14.49 79.53
C PHE A 143 -16.56 15.52 79.93
N LEU A 144 -16.66 15.85 81.22
CA LEU A 144 -17.60 16.86 81.73
C LEU A 144 -17.23 18.24 81.19
N GLU A 145 -15.94 18.60 81.21
CA GLU A 145 -15.42 19.86 80.67
C GLU A 145 -15.72 19.98 79.16
N ASN A 146 -15.47 18.94 78.37
CA ASN A 146 -15.83 18.92 76.94
C ASN A 146 -17.35 19.05 76.72
N LYS A 147 -18.16 18.40 77.56
CA LYS A 147 -19.62 18.55 77.49
C LYS A 147 -20.09 19.94 77.89
N GLU A 148 -19.42 20.57 78.84
CA GLU A 148 -19.65 21.96 79.23
C GLU A 148 -19.24 22.92 78.11
N HIS A 149 -18.12 22.68 77.43
CA HIS A 149 -17.71 23.46 76.25
C HIS A 149 -18.70 23.34 75.09
N GLU A 150 -19.17 22.13 74.77
CA GLU A 150 -20.17 21.93 73.72
C GLU A 150 -21.52 22.55 74.10
N LYS A 151 -21.93 22.43 75.36
CA LYS A 151 -23.11 23.15 75.87
C LYS A 151 -22.92 24.65 75.75
N TRP A 152 -21.78 25.20 76.16
CA TRP A 152 -21.48 26.63 76.03
C TRP A 152 -21.51 27.10 74.58
N LYS A 153 -20.89 26.37 73.63
CA LYS A 153 -20.98 26.66 72.20
C LYS A 153 -22.44 26.65 71.72
N SER A 154 -23.23 25.68 72.17
CA SER A 154 -24.62 25.56 71.77
C SER A 154 -25.56 26.56 72.44
N THR A 155 -25.29 27.03 73.66
CA THR A 155 -26.19 27.89 74.46
C THR A 155 -25.83 29.37 74.34
N ASN A 156 -24.59 29.70 74.02
CA ASN A 156 -24.15 31.08 73.88
C ASN A 156 -24.60 31.68 72.53
N ASP A 157 -25.52 32.65 72.60
CA ASP A 157 -26.06 33.32 71.40
C ASP A 157 -24.99 34.08 70.59
N SER A 158 -23.99 34.67 71.26
CA SER A 158 -22.90 35.39 70.57
C SER A 158 -22.06 34.48 69.68
N PHE A 159 -21.83 33.23 70.11
CA PHE A 159 -21.08 32.23 69.34
C PHE A 159 -21.91 31.73 68.14
N ARG A 160 -23.22 31.54 68.29
CA ARG A 160 -24.13 31.20 67.18
C ARG A 160 -24.17 32.26 66.09
N VAL A 161 -24.19 33.54 66.48
CA VAL A 161 -24.15 34.67 65.53
C VAL A 161 -22.82 34.66 64.77
N PHE A 162 -21.69 34.52 65.48
CA PHE A 162 -20.36 34.42 64.87
C PHE A 162 -20.25 33.22 63.89
N GLU A 163 -20.72 32.03 64.27
CA GLU A 163 -20.74 30.87 63.37
C GLU A 163 -21.61 31.09 62.14
N SER A 164 -22.77 31.75 62.30
CA SER A 164 -23.66 32.10 61.18
C SER A 164 -23.00 33.12 60.24
N GLU A 165 -22.30 34.12 60.79
CA GLU A 165 -21.53 35.09 60.01
C GLU A 165 -20.36 34.44 59.27
N LEU A 166 -19.62 33.54 59.92
CA LEU A 166 -18.55 32.77 59.29
C LEU A 166 -19.09 31.90 58.15
N LYS A 167 -20.22 31.20 58.36
CA LYS A 167 -20.88 30.42 57.31
C LYS A 167 -21.35 31.30 56.15
N LYS A 168 -21.89 32.49 56.42
CA LYS A 168 -22.26 33.47 55.39
C LYS A 168 -21.04 33.99 54.63
N GLN A 169 -19.92 34.24 55.31
CA GLN A 169 -18.66 34.63 54.66
C GLN A 169 -18.14 33.50 53.77
N GLN A 170 -18.06 32.27 54.27
CA GLN A 170 -17.70 31.09 53.48
C GLN A 170 -18.63 30.90 52.27
N GLN A 171 -19.93 31.09 52.43
CA GLN A 171 -20.86 31.01 51.30
C GLN A 171 -20.61 32.11 50.26
N LYS A 172 -20.28 33.34 50.69
CA LYS A 172 -19.89 34.43 49.78
C LYS A 172 -18.58 34.08 49.06
N GLU A 173 -17.58 33.57 49.76
CA GLU A 173 -16.30 33.14 49.17
C GLU A 173 -16.50 32.01 48.15
N MET A 174 -17.31 31.00 48.48
CA MET A 174 -17.65 29.92 47.55
C MET A 174 -18.41 30.45 46.32
N TRP A 175 -19.30 31.43 46.51
CA TRP A 175 -20.01 32.05 45.39
C TRP A 175 -19.09 32.92 44.52
N THR A 176 -18.13 33.65 45.11
CA THR A 176 -17.13 34.40 44.33
C THR A 176 -16.22 33.46 43.55
N ILE A 177 -15.80 32.35 44.16
CA ILE A 177 -15.03 31.30 43.46
C ILE A 177 -15.86 30.71 42.31
N GLN A 178 -17.14 30.42 42.52
CA GLN A 178 -18.01 29.89 41.46
C GLN A 178 -18.20 30.90 40.32
N LEU A 179 -18.30 32.19 40.62
CA LEU A 179 -18.41 33.25 39.61
C LEU A 179 -17.12 33.35 38.79
N GLN A 180 -15.96 33.34 39.46
CA GLN A 180 -14.65 33.32 38.81
C GLN A 180 -14.48 32.08 37.92
N GLN A 181 -14.85 30.89 38.39
CA GLN A 181 -14.81 29.66 37.59
C GLN A 181 -15.68 29.77 36.33
N LYS A 182 -16.90 30.32 36.44
CA LYS A 182 -17.77 30.55 35.27
C LYS A 182 -17.18 31.57 34.30
N GLU A 183 -16.50 32.60 34.78
CA GLU A 183 -15.83 33.58 33.94
C GLU A 183 -14.61 32.97 33.22
N GLU A 184 -13.82 32.17 33.92
CA GLU A 184 -12.70 31.41 33.35
C GLU A 184 -13.18 30.39 32.31
N GLU A 185 -14.26 29.64 32.58
CA GLU A 185 -14.86 28.72 31.62
C GLU A 185 -15.35 29.45 30.36
N LYS A 186 -16.02 30.60 30.52
CA LYS A 186 -16.42 31.44 29.38
C LYS A 186 -15.21 31.94 28.59
N ALA A 187 -14.14 32.37 29.27
CA ALA A 187 -12.91 32.80 28.61
C ALA A 187 -12.27 31.65 27.81
N ARG A 188 -12.19 30.45 28.39
CA ARG A 188 -11.71 29.23 27.71
C ARG A 188 -12.56 28.88 26.49
N LEU A 189 -13.89 28.88 26.62
CA LEU A 189 -14.81 28.64 25.50
C LEU A 189 -14.66 29.69 24.38
N MET A 190 -14.45 30.96 24.74
CA MET A 190 -14.22 32.01 23.75
C MET A 190 -12.86 31.86 23.07
N GLU A 191 -11.81 31.44 23.80
CA GLU A 191 -10.53 31.10 23.19
C GLU A 191 -10.61 29.87 22.28
N GLU A 192 -11.31 28.81 22.69
CA GLU A 192 -11.54 27.63 21.86
C GLU A 192 -12.28 28.00 20.58
N LYS A 193 -13.37 28.77 20.66
CA LYS A 193 -14.08 29.29 19.48
C LYS A 193 -13.18 30.14 18.59
N LYS A 194 -12.29 30.96 19.15
CA LYS A 194 -11.31 31.73 18.38
C LYS A 194 -10.30 30.81 17.69
N ARG A 195 -9.83 29.76 18.36
CA ARG A 195 -8.91 28.76 17.78
C ARG A 195 -9.60 27.98 16.66
N GLU A 196 -10.83 27.54 16.86
CA GLU A 196 -11.66 26.88 15.84
C GLU A 196 -11.89 27.80 14.64
N ALA A 197 -12.28 29.06 14.87
CA ALA A 197 -12.43 30.04 13.80
C ALA A 197 -11.13 30.27 13.03
N ALA A 198 -10.00 30.39 13.73
CA ALA A 198 -8.69 30.53 13.11
C ALA A 198 -8.28 29.27 12.32
N GLN A 199 -8.62 28.07 12.79
CA GLN A 199 -8.40 26.82 12.05
C GLN A 199 -9.26 26.76 10.79
N MET A 200 -10.54 27.12 10.88
CA MET A 200 -11.44 27.20 9.72
C MET A 200 -10.95 28.21 8.69
N GLU A 201 -10.50 29.38 9.14
CA GLU A 201 -9.94 30.40 8.25
C GLU A 201 -8.67 29.89 7.55
N ARG A 202 -7.78 29.19 8.27
CA ARG A 202 -6.59 28.56 7.66
C ARG A 202 -6.98 27.54 6.59
N LEU A 203 -7.95 26.67 6.86
CA LEU A 203 -8.43 25.69 5.89
C LEU A 203 -8.99 26.35 4.63
N VAL A 204 -9.78 27.41 4.78
CA VAL A 204 -10.31 28.19 3.65
C VAL A 204 -9.18 28.86 2.85
N GLN A 205 -8.15 29.39 3.51
CA GLN A 205 -7.00 29.99 2.84
C GLN A 205 -6.14 28.94 2.10
N GLU A 206 -5.94 27.77 2.71
CA GLU A 206 -5.25 26.65 2.08
C GLU A 206 -6.01 26.13 0.85
N GLU A 207 -7.33 26.00 0.94
CA GLU A 207 -8.19 25.62 -0.18
C GLU A 207 -8.16 26.66 -1.30
N LYS A 208 -8.22 27.96 -0.96
CA LYS A 208 -8.04 29.05 -1.93
C LYS A 208 -6.68 28.99 -2.61
N ARG A 209 -5.60 28.78 -1.85
CA ARG A 209 -4.24 28.63 -2.42
C ARG A 209 -4.16 27.41 -3.34
N ARG A 210 -4.74 26.28 -2.95
CA ARG A 210 -4.78 25.07 -3.78
C ARG A 210 -5.52 25.33 -5.09
N ASN A 211 -6.69 25.96 -5.02
CA ASN A 211 -7.48 26.32 -6.21
C ASN A 211 -6.73 27.31 -7.12
N GLU A 212 -6.00 28.26 -6.55
CA GLU A 212 -5.20 29.20 -7.34
C GLU A 212 -4.00 28.52 -8.02
N LEU A 213 -3.30 27.64 -7.31
CA LEU A 213 -2.24 26.82 -7.91
C LEU A 213 -2.79 25.92 -9.03
N GLU A 214 -3.96 25.31 -8.82
CA GLU A 214 -4.60 24.48 -9.84
C GLU A 214 -4.97 25.30 -11.08
N ARG A 215 -5.51 26.52 -10.92
CA ARG A 215 -5.76 27.45 -12.02
C ARG A 215 -4.49 27.85 -12.76
N GLN A 216 -3.40 28.12 -12.04
CA GLN A 216 -2.11 28.45 -12.65
C GLN A 216 -1.59 27.27 -13.48
N MET A 217 -1.61 26.07 -12.91
CA MET A 217 -1.22 24.85 -13.63
C MET A 217 -2.11 24.58 -14.86
N GLU A 218 -3.42 24.83 -14.77
CA GLU A 218 -4.33 24.74 -15.90
C GLU A 218 -4.03 25.79 -16.97
N LEU A 219 -3.71 27.01 -16.58
CA LEU A 219 -3.34 28.08 -17.51
C LEU A 219 -2.04 27.75 -18.23
N GLU A 220 -1.02 27.27 -17.52
CA GLU A 220 0.23 26.82 -18.10
C GLU A 220 0.01 25.67 -19.08
N LYS A 221 -0.79 24.67 -18.71
CA LYS A 221 -1.18 23.57 -19.61
C LYS A 221 -1.90 24.08 -20.86
N LYS A 222 -2.82 25.04 -20.71
CA LYS A 222 -3.51 25.68 -21.86
C LYS A 222 -2.54 26.44 -22.75
N GLN A 223 -1.56 27.14 -22.17
CA GLN A 223 -0.53 27.85 -22.93
C GLN A 223 0.41 26.89 -23.67
N GLN A 224 0.85 25.82 -23.02
CA GLN A 224 1.64 24.77 -23.65
C GLN A 224 0.87 24.14 -24.80
N TRP A 225 -0.38 23.73 -24.56
CA TRP A 225 -1.24 23.17 -25.59
C TRP A 225 -1.45 24.12 -26.77
N LYS A 226 -1.63 25.42 -26.49
CA LYS A 226 -1.71 26.44 -27.55
C LYS A 226 -0.42 26.51 -28.36
N LYS A 227 0.75 26.51 -27.73
CA LYS A 227 2.05 26.52 -28.42
C LYS A 227 2.24 25.29 -29.30
N ASP A 228 1.86 24.12 -28.80
CA ASP A 228 1.93 22.87 -29.56
C ASP A 228 1.00 22.91 -30.77
N LEU A 229 -0.21 23.44 -30.60
CA LEU A 229 -1.17 23.64 -31.69
C LEU A 229 -0.65 24.65 -32.71
N ASP A 230 -0.11 25.79 -32.27
CA ASP A 230 0.48 26.80 -33.15
C ASP A 230 1.65 26.20 -33.95
N ALA A 231 2.49 25.36 -33.32
CA ALA A 231 3.57 24.65 -34.01
C ALA A 231 3.05 23.66 -35.07
N GLN A 232 1.98 22.93 -34.79
CA GLN A 232 1.34 22.03 -35.76
C GLN A 232 0.72 22.79 -36.93
N VAL A 233 0.13 23.96 -36.68
CA VAL A 233 -0.41 24.84 -37.73
C VAL A 233 0.73 25.39 -38.60
N GLU A 234 1.85 25.81 -38.01
CA GLU A 234 3.00 26.26 -38.78
C GLU A 234 3.63 25.12 -39.59
N GLN A 235 3.66 23.90 -39.07
CA GLN A 235 4.08 22.72 -39.84
C GLN A 235 3.18 22.50 -41.07
N LEU A 236 1.86 22.55 -40.90
CA LEU A 236 0.92 22.45 -42.03
C LEU A 236 1.12 23.58 -43.05
N ARG A 237 1.36 24.82 -42.59
CA ARG A 237 1.63 25.96 -43.46
C ARG A 237 2.93 25.78 -44.25
N ALA A 238 3.99 25.28 -43.62
CA ALA A 238 5.26 24.98 -44.29
C ALA A 238 5.06 23.90 -45.37
N MET A 239 4.33 22.83 -45.07
CA MET A 239 4.01 21.79 -46.05
C MET A 239 3.16 22.31 -47.22
N ASP A 240 2.18 23.17 -46.95
CA ASP A 240 1.39 23.84 -47.98
C ASP A 240 2.24 24.78 -48.86
N PHE A 241 3.21 25.47 -48.25
CA PHE A 241 4.17 26.30 -48.97
C PHE A 241 5.04 25.44 -49.90
N ASP A 242 5.63 24.37 -49.40
CA ASP A 242 6.49 23.46 -50.17
C ASP A 242 5.70 22.79 -51.32
N ALA A 243 4.46 22.35 -51.05
CA ALA A 243 3.59 21.78 -52.08
C ALA A 243 3.22 22.81 -53.16
N ASN A 244 3.08 24.09 -52.80
CA ASN A 244 2.84 25.18 -53.75
C ASN A 244 4.09 25.54 -54.55
N GLU A 245 5.28 25.51 -53.95
CA GLU A 245 6.54 25.68 -54.69
C GLU A 245 6.72 24.55 -55.72
N LYS A 246 6.44 23.30 -55.35
CA LYS A 246 6.46 22.17 -56.29
C LYS A 246 5.40 22.28 -57.39
N ARG A 247 4.23 22.85 -57.09
CA ARG A 247 3.22 23.17 -58.11
C ARG A 247 3.74 24.24 -59.08
N ARG A 248 4.37 25.31 -58.60
CA ARG A 248 4.96 26.35 -59.44
C ARG A 248 6.07 25.80 -60.32
N GLU A 249 6.89 24.90 -59.80
CA GLU A 249 7.90 24.16 -60.56
C GLU A 249 7.27 23.35 -61.69
N GLN A 250 6.18 22.60 -61.41
CA GLN A 250 5.42 21.88 -62.44
C GLN A 250 4.86 22.83 -63.51
N GLU A 251 4.28 23.96 -63.12
CA GLU A 251 3.73 24.95 -64.06
C GLU A 251 4.81 25.53 -64.97
N ARG A 252 6.01 25.82 -64.42
CA ARG A 252 7.17 26.26 -65.20
C ARG A 252 7.63 25.19 -66.20
N LEU A 253 7.75 23.94 -65.76
CA LEU A 253 8.13 22.82 -66.63
C LEU A 253 7.10 22.58 -67.73
N MET A 254 5.81 22.71 -67.43
CA MET A 254 4.74 22.64 -68.43
C MET A 254 4.83 23.78 -69.46
N ALA A 255 5.19 24.99 -69.02
CA ALA A 255 5.42 26.11 -69.93
C ALA A 255 6.66 25.89 -70.81
N GLU A 256 7.75 25.32 -70.26
CA GLU A 256 8.93 24.93 -71.04
C GLU A 256 8.59 23.85 -72.07
N ALA A 257 7.81 22.82 -71.70
CA ALA A 257 7.34 21.80 -72.63
C ALA A 257 6.49 22.39 -73.77
N ALA A 258 5.59 23.32 -73.44
CA ALA A 258 4.78 24.02 -74.44
C ALA A 258 5.64 24.87 -75.38
N GLY A 259 6.65 25.57 -74.85
CA GLY A 259 7.62 26.33 -75.65
C GLY A 259 8.42 25.43 -76.59
N LEU A 260 8.83 24.24 -76.13
CA LEU A 260 9.55 23.26 -76.94
C LEU A 260 8.69 22.70 -78.09
N GLU A 261 7.40 22.45 -77.85
CA GLU A 261 6.47 22.04 -78.91
C GLU A 261 6.23 23.18 -79.91
N ALA A 262 6.12 24.43 -79.46
CA ALA A 262 6.02 25.60 -80.35
C ALA A 262 7.25 25.79 -81.24
N ILE A 263 8.46 25.58 -80.70
CA ILE A 263 9.71 25.62 -81.49
C ILE A 263 9.69 24.51 -82.56
N LYS A 264 9.25 23.30 -82.19
CA LYS A 264 9.14 22.18 -83.13
C LYS A 264 8.13 22.47 -84.24
N GLU A 265 7.00 23.06 -83.93
CA GLU A 265 6.01 23.53 -84.92
C GLU A 265 6.61 24.61 -85.85
N GLU A 266 7.35 25.59 -85.30
CA GLU A 266 8.01 26.62 -86.11
C GLU A 266 9.04 26.01 -87.09
N ILE A 267 9.80 25.01 -86.63
CA ILE A 267 10.74 24.27 -87.49
C ILE A 267 9.98 23.56 -88.62
N GLN A 268 8.88 22.89 -88.31
CA GLN A 268 8.05 22.21 -89.31
C GLN A 268 7.48 23.18 -90.34
N ILE A 269 6.92 24.31 -89.91
CA ILE A 269 6.40 25.36 -90.81
C ILE A 269 7.50 25.88 -91.73
N LYS A 270 8.70 26.17 -91.21
CA LYS A 270 9.85 26.61 -92.02
C LYS A 270 10.32 25.55 -93.01
N GLU A 271 10.19 24.27 -92.70
CA GLU A 271 10.49 23.19 -93.63
C GLU A 271 9.44 23.08 -94.74
N GLU A 272 8.16 23.17 -94.39
CA GLU A 272 7.06 23.18 -95.36
C GLU A 272 7.13 24.38 -96.31
N GLU A 273 7.40 25.57 -95.79
CA GLU A 273 7.61 26.76 -96.62
C GLU A 273 8.78 26.57 -97.60
N ARG A 274 9.90 26.01 -97.13
CA ARG A 274 11.05 25.72 -97.98
C ARG A 274 10.70 24.71 -99.08
N ALA A 275 9.96 23.66 -98.74
CA ALA A 275 9.48 22.68 -99.71
C ALA A 275 8.58 23.33 -100.78
N LYS A 276 7.64 24.19 -100.37
CA LYS A 276 6.79 24.98 -101.28
C LYS A 276 7.60 25.91 -102.18
N ARG A 277 8.60 26.60 -101.63
CA ARG A 277 9.51 27.47 -102.42
C ARG A 277 10.30 26.68 -103.46
N LYS A 278 10.82 25.50 -103.10
CA LYS A 278 11.51 24.58 -104.02
C LYS A 278 10.59 24.15 -105.17
N GLN A 279 9.38 23.70 -104.85
CA GLN A 279 8.37 23.32 -105.85
C GLN A 279 7.98 24.47 -106.78
N ASN A 280 7.77 25.67 -106.24
CA ASN A 280 7.45 26.86 -107.04
C ASN A 280 8.62 27.25 -107.96
N GLY A 281 9.86 27.17 -107.49
CA GLY A 281 11.05 27.41 -108.31
C GLY A 281 11.17 26.41 -109.47
N GLU A 282 10.94 25.13 -109.21
CA GLU A 282 10.90 24.08 -110.25
C GLU A 282 9.77 24.31 -111.26
N PHE A 283 8.61 24.79 -110.81
CA PHE A 283 7.50 25.11 -111.69
C PHE A 283 7.80 26.30 -112.61
N LEU A 284 8.34 27.40 -112.06
CA LEU A 284 8.70 28.60 -112.82
C LEU A 284 9.76 28.30 -113.88
N THR A 285 10.80 27.55 -113.52
CA THR A 285 11.86 27.15 -114.47
C THR A 285 11.30 26.34 -115.64
N LYS A 286 10.41 25.36 -115.37
CA LYS A 286 9.69 24.61 -116.41
C LYS A 286 8.81 25.51 -117.28
N GLN A 287 8.11 26.49 -116.69
CA GLN A 287 7.28 27.44 -117.43
C GLN A 287 8.12 28.34 -118.36
N HIS A 288 9.25 28.87 -117.88
CA HIS A 288 10.16 29.68 -118.70
C HIS A 288 10.72 28.88 -119.87
N LEU A 289 11.15 27.64 -119.63
CA LEU A 289 11.63 26.76 -120.70
C LEU A 289 10.53 26.46 -121.73
N ALA A 290 9.29 26.23 -121.28
CA ALA A 290 8.15 26.01 -122.17
C ALA A 290 7.86 27.24 -123.05
N LYS A 291 7.93 28.46 -122.49
CA LYS A 291 7.78 29.71 -123.25
C LYS A 291 8.88 29.91 -124.28
N LEU A 292 10.14 29.62 -123.93
CA LEU A 292 11.27 29.69 -124.86
C LEU A 292 11.07 28.72 -126.04
N ARG A 293 10.64 27.48 -125.75
CA ARG A 293 10.30 26.48 -126.77
C ARG A 293 9.14 26.94 -127.65
N GLN A 294 8.10 27.52 -127.07
CA GLN A 294 6.97 28.04 -127.83
C GLN A 294 7.40 29.17 -128.77
N ARG A 295 8.19 30.14 -128.27
CA ARG A 295 8.67 31.26 -129.07
C ARG A 295 9.58 30.79 -130.21
N SER A 296 10.46 29.85 -129.95
CA SER A 296 11.30 29.23 -130.98
C SER A 296 10.45 28.55 -132.06
N LYS A 297 9.39 27.81 -131.68
CA LYS A 297 8.42 27.21 -132.62
C LYS A 297 7.67 28.25 -133.46
N GLU A 298 7.26 29.35 -132.85
CA GLU A 298 6.61 30.46 -133.55
C GLU A 298 7.53 31.04 -134.62
N VAL A 299 8.79 31.35 -134.25
CA VAL A 299 9.80 31.89 -135.18
C VAL A 299 10.11 30.89 -136.29
N THR A 300 10.23 29.58 -136.00
CA THR A 300 10.42 28.57 -137.05
C THR A 300 9.23 28.49 -138.01
N ALA A 301 8.00 28.60 -137.49
CA ALA A 301 6.79 28.57 -138.32
C ALA A 301 6.60 29.86 -139.14
N ASP A 302 7.06 31.02 -138.63
CA ASP A 302 7.14 32.26 -139.39
C ASP A 302 8.14 32.10 -140.55
N LEU A 303 9.34 31.57 -140.28
CA LEU A 303 10.35 31.30 -141.31
C LEU A 303 9.87 30.29 -142.35
N GLU A 304 9.16 29.23 -141.95
CA GLU A 304 8.54 28.26 -142.88
C GLU A 304 7.48 28.92 -143.78
N ARG A 305 6.68 29.83 -143.22
CA ARG A 305 5.73 30.63 -144.01
C ARG A 305 6.45 31.53 -144.99
N GLU A 306 7.49 32.24 -144.55
CA GLU A 306 8.33 33.07 -145.43
C GLU A 306 8.97 32.26 -146.55
N MET A 307 9.52 31.06 -146.27
CA MET A 307 9.99 30.14 -147.30
C MET A 307 8.88 29.78 -148.28
N SER A 308 7.70 29.40 -147.79
CA SER A 308 6.57 29.02 -148.65
C SER A 308 6.07 30.18 -149.54
N PHE A 309 6.18 31.43 -149.08
CA PHE A 309 5.84 32.61 -149.88
C PHE A 309 6.89 32.86 -150.97
N VAL A 310 8.16 32.69 -150.65
CA VAL A 310 9.26 32.89 -151.58
C VAL A 310 9.31 31.77 -152.62
N GLU A 311 9.02 30.53 -152.25
CA GLU A 311 8.86 29.41 -153.18
C GLU A 311 7.72 29.67 -154.17
N LYS A 312 6.55 30.14 -153.70
CA LYS A 312 5.45 30.56 -154.58
C LYS A 312 5.83 31.73 -155.49
N LEU A 313 6.61 32.69 -154.98
CA LEU A 313 7.14 33.80 -155.76
C LEU A 313 8.12 33.30 -156.84
N ALA A 314 9.00 32.35 -156.49
CA ALA A 314 9.91 31.68 -157.40
C ALA A 314 9.17 30.92 -158.51
N GLU A 315 8.07 30.25 -158.17
CA GLU A 315 7.21 29.55 -159.14
C GLU A 315 6.50 30.52 -160.09
N SER A 316 6.03 31.67 -159.59
CA SER A 316 5.41 32.72 -160.42
C SER A 316 6.41 33.42 -161.33
N ASP A 317 7.66 33.61 -160.88
CA ASP A 317 8.70 34.34 -161.63
C ASP A 317 9.40 33.45 -162.67
N ARG A 318 9.22 32.12 -162.63
CA ARG A 318 9.61 31.20 -163.73
C ARG A 318 8.96 31.56 -165.07
N ALA A 319 7.86 32.33 -165.06
CA ALA A 319 7.17 32.80 -166.26
C ALA A 319 7.76 34.09 -166.86
N GLN A 320 8.67 34.80 -166.18
CA GLN A 320 9.31 36.03 -166.66
C GLN A 320 10.85 35.91 -166.66
N GLN A 321 11.48 35.90 -167.84
CA GLN A 321 12.94 35.78 -168.02
C GLN A 321 13.74 36.99 -167.48
N LYS A 322 13.99 37.09 -166.17
CA LYS A 322 15.00 37.98 -165.58
C LYS A 322 15.91 37.22 -164.61
N GLU A 323 17.12 36.91 -165.07
CA GLU A 323 18.14 36.17 -164.31
C GLU A 323 18.48 36.81 -162.94
N LYS A 324 18.43 38.14 -162.84
CA LYS A 324 18.68 38.87 -161.58
C LYS A 324 17.65 38.55 -160.50
N THR A 325 16.37 38.52 -160.84
CA THR A 325 15.30 38.24 -159.87
C THR A 325 15.37 36.80 -159.35
N ARG A 326 15.72 35.85 -160.23
CA ARG A 326 15.97 34.45 -159.85
C ARG A 326 17.13 34.32 -158.86
N GLN A 327 18.23 35.03 -159.11
CA GLN A 327 19.39 35.05 -158.21
C GLN A 327 19.03 35.69 -156.86
N ASP A 328 18.22 36.75 -156.85
CA ASP A 328 17.79 37.41 -155.62
C ASP A 328 16.82 36.53 -154.80
N ILE A 329 15.91 35.79 -155.46
CA ILE A 329 15.01 34.82 -154.83
C ILE A 329 15.80 33.63 -154.23
N MET A 330 16.79 33.10 -154.96
CA MET A 330 17.65 32.03 -154.44
C MET A 330 18.47 32.48 -153.22
N ARG A 331 19.03 33.71 -153.28
CA ARG A 331 19.72 34.31 -152.13
C ARG A 331 18.79 34.49 -150.93
N PHE A 332 17.52 34.84 -151.16
CA PHE A 332 16.55 34.97 -150.08
C PHE A 332 16.18 33.62 -149.46
N LEU A 333 15.99 32.57 -150.26
CA LEU A 333 15.75 31.21 -149.74
C LEU A 333 16.94 30.70 -148.93
N GLU A 334 18.16 30.90 -149.43
CA GLU A 334 19.38 30.57 -148.68
C GLU A 334 19.46 31.36 -147.37
N LEU A 335 19.10 32.64 -147.38
CA LEU A 335 19.06 33.48 -146.16
C LEU A 335 18.03 32.98 -145.14
N VAL A 336 16.81 32.64 -145.56
CA VAL A 336 15.75 32.15 -144.66
C VAL A 336 16.09 30.77 -144.11
N GLU A 337 16.64 29.88 -144.92
CA GLU A 337 17.10 28.56 -144.48
C GLU A 337 18.26 28.68 -143.48
N ASN A 338 19.20 29.60 -143.72
CA ASN A 338 20.26 29.93 -142.77
C ASN A 338 19.68 30.47 -141.44
N HIS A 339 18.69 31.35 -141.49
CA HIS A 339 18.00 31.83 -140.28
C HIS A 339 17.27 30.71 -139.53
N ARG A 340 16.68 29.75 -140.23
CA ARG A 340 16.02 28.58 -139.64
C ARG A 340 17.03 27.65 -138.95
N GLN A 341 18.19 27.43 -139.57
CA GLN A 341 19.28 26.64 -138.97
C GLN A 341 19.84 27.35 -137.73
N ILE A 342 20.06 28.66 -137.80
CA ILE A 342 20.48 29.46 -136.65
C ILE A 342 19.46 29.39 -135.50
N GLU A 343 18.15 29.42 -135.78
CA GLU A 343 17.14 29.33 -134.71
C GLU A 343 17.08 27.92 -134.08
N LYS A 344 17.32 26.87 -134.87
CA LYS A 344 17.47 25.49 -134.38
C LYS A 344 18.72 25.34 -133.51
N GLU A 345 19.83 25.91 -133.94
CA GLU A 345 21.06 25.97 -133.15
C GLU A 345 20.87 26.79 -131.88
N ARG A 346 20.15 27.91 -131.92
CA ARG A 346 19.79 28.70 -130.73
C ARG A 346 18.90 27.93 -129.76
N LEU A 347 17.96 27.12 -130.26
CA LEU A 347 17.15 26.24 -129.40
C LEU A 347 18.03 25.17 -128.74
N GLN A 348 18.90 24.52 -129.51
CA GLN A 348 19.85 23.53 -128.98
C GLN A 348 20.86 24.15 -128.01
N GLN A 349 21.37 25.34 -128.31
CA GLN A 349 22.25 26.12 -127.45
C GLN A 349 21.52 26.59 -126.20
N SER A 350 20.25 27.00 -126.29
CA SER A 350 19.41 27.35 -125.12
C SER A 350 19.15 26.13 -124.24
N GLU A 351 19.03 24.95 -124.82
CA GLU A 351 18.94 23.68 -124.07
C GLU A 351 20.30 23.26 -123.49
N PHE A 352 21.42 23.57 -124.15
CA PHE A 352 22.77 23.14 -123.77
C PHE A 352 23.49 24.09 -122.79
N LEU A 353 23.48 25.40 -123.06
CA LEU A 353 24.21 26.45 -122.33
C LEU A 353 23.87 26.53 -120.84
N PHE A 354 22.68 26.06 -120.45
CA PHE A 354 22.24 26.10 -119.06
C PHE A 354 22.44 24.79 -118.29
N GLN A 355 22.79 23.67 -118.94
CA GLN A 355 22.41 22.36 -118.40
C GLN A 355 23.51 21.38 -118.03
N GLU A 356 24.77 21.53 -118.44
CA GLU A 356 25.72 20.44 -118.22
C GLU A 356 26.73 20.69 -117.11
N GLU A 357 27.63 21.64 -117.23
CA GLU A 357 28.72 21.79 -116.24
C GLU A 357 28.27 22.54 -114.99
N ALA A 358 27.61 23.68 -115.16
CA ALA A 358 27.04 24.44 -114.05
C ALA A 358 25.98 23.63 -113.29
N LYS A 359 25.15 22.86 -114.00
CA LYS A 359 24.13 21.99 -113.42
C LYS A 359 24.73 20.82 -112.66
N LYS A 360 25.73 20.10 -113.21
CA LYS A 360 26.41 18.99 -112.51
C LYS A 360 27.10 19.48 -111.24
N LEU A 361 27.74 20.65 -111.26
CA LEU A 361 28.35 21.25 -110.07
C LEU A 361 27.29 21.69 -109.04
N TRP A 362 26.18 22.28 -109.51
CA TRP A 362 25.05 22.64 -108.66
C TRP A 362 24.36 21.44 -108.03
N GLU A 363 24.11 20.38 -108.79
CA GLU A 363 23.50 19.14 -108.29
C GLU A 363 24.36 18.47 -107.21
N LYS A 364 25.69 18.46 -107.39
CA LYS A 364 26.61 18.01 -106.35
C LYS A 364 26.50 18.85 -105.09
N ARG A 365 26.53 20.17 -105.21
CA ARG A 365 26.40 21.08 -104.05
C ARG A 365 25.04 20.98 -103.37
N GLU A 366 23.96 20.87 -104.14
CA GLU A 366 22.61 20.69 -103.62
C GLU A 366 22.49 19.35 -102.89
N SER A 367 23.14 18.29 -103.39
CA SER A 367 23.18 16.99 -102.70
C SER A 367 23.96 17.06 -101.37
N GLU A 368 25.09 17.75 -101.35
CA GLU A 368 25.88 17.98 -100.12
C GLU A 368 25.07 18.78 -99.10
N TRP A 369 24.39 19.86 -99.54
CA TRP A 369 23.51 20.66 -98.70
C TRP A 369 22.28 19.90 -98.22
N GLU A 370 21.71 19.02 -99.03
CA GLU A 370 20.60 18.14 -98.64
C GLU A 370 21.04 17.14 -97.56
N VAL A 371 22.21 16.51 -97.71
CA VAL A 371 22.77 15.61 -96.68
C VAL A 371 23.04 16.38 -95.38
N GLU A 372 23.67 17.55 -95.47
CA GLU A 372 23.92 18.40 -94.31
C GLU A 372 22.62 18.85 -93.64
N ARG A 373 21.61 19.22 -94.43
CA ARG A 373 20.30 19.62 -93.93
C ARG A 373 19.61 18.48 -93.20
N LEU A 374 19.63 17.27 -93.76
CA LEU A 374 19.05 16.09 -93.11
C LEU A 374 19.78 15.75 -91.80
N ALA A 375 21.12 15.88 -91.78
CA ALA A 375 21.90 15.70 -90.56
C ALA A 375 21.55 16.75 -89.49
N ARG A 376 21.42 18.03 -89.88
CA ARG A 376 20.99 19.12 -88.99
C ARG A 376 19.57 18.92 -88.48
N LYS A 377 18.64 18.48 -89.34
CA LYS A 377 17.25 18.17 -88.97
C LYS A 377 17.21 17.04 -87.94
N LYS A 378 17.90 15.93 -88.22
CA LYS A 378 17.98 14.79 -87.30
C LYS A 378 18.58 15.19 -85.96
N LEU A 379 19.67 15.97 -85.97
CA LEU A 379 20.28 16.50 -84.75
C LEU A 379 19.29 17.38 -83.97
N MET A 380 18.52 18.22 -84.65
CA MET A 380 17.52 19.07 -84.01
C MET A 380 16.39 18.23 -83.39
N GLU A 381 15.91 17.20 -84.08
CA GLU A 381 14.93 16.24 -83.55
C GLU A 381 15.49 15.50 -82.32
N ASP A 382 16.75 15.05 -82.36
CA ASP A 382 17.41 14.41 -81.23
C ASP A 382 17.52 15.37 -80.02
N VAL A 383 17.91 16.63 -80.23
CA VAL A 383 17.99 17.64 -79.16
C VAL A 383 16.61 17.90 -78.54
N ILE A 384 15.57 18.07 -79.37
CA ILE A 384 14.19 18.29 -78.91
C ILE A 384 13.69 17.07 -78.12
N THR A 385 13.96 15.84 -78.59
CA THR A 385 13.52 14.63 -77.89
C THR A 385 14.25 14.42 -76.58
N ILE A 386 15.56 14.72 -76.50
CA ILE A 386 16.33 14.65 -75.25
C ILE A 386 15.81 15.68 -74.25
N GLN A 387 15.61 16.94 -74.67
CA GLN A 387 15.06 17.95 -73.78
C GLN A 387 13.65 17.63 -73.32
N LYS A 388 12.79 17.12 -74.21
CA LYS A 388 11.44 16.66 -73.85
C LYS A 388 11.48 15.59 -72.76
N LYS A 389 12.33 14.57 -72.92
CA LYS A 389 12.53 13.54 -71.88
C LYS A 389 12.99 14.12 -70.56
N GLN A 390 13.95 15.05 -70.57
CA GLN A 390 14.44 15.71 -69.36
C GLN A 390 13.34 16.52 -68.65
N ILE A 391 12.51 17.24 -69.41
CA ILE A 391 11.36 17.98 -68.86
C ILE A 391 10.33 17.02 -68.29
N ASP A 392 10.00 15.94 -69.01
CA ASP A 392 9.04 14.91 -68.58
C ASP A 392 9.50 14.22 -67.28
N GLU A 393 10.79 13.87 -67.18
CA GLU A 393 11.40 13.29 -65.97
C GLU A 393 11.31 14.25 -64.78
N ARG A 394 11.69 15.51 -64.96
CA ARG A 394 11.59 16.54 -63.90
C ARG A 394 10.15 16.78 -63.49
N LEU A 395 9.23 16.77 -64.44
CA LEU A 395 7.80 16.95 -64.18
C LEU A 395 7.24 15.78 -63.37
N LEU A 396 7.64 14.55 -63.69
CA LEU A 396 7.27 13.36 -62.92
C LEU A 396 7.77 13.46 -61.48
N VAL A 397 9.05 13.82 -61.28
CA VAL A 397 9.64 13.98 -59.94
C VAL A 397 8.93 15.08 -59.16
N ALA A 398 8.74 16.26 -59.74
CA ALA A 398 8.01 17.36 -59.10
C ALA A 398 6.57 16.98 -58.76
N ARG A 399 5.90 16.16 -59.60
CA ARG A 399 4.57 15.60 -59.32
C ARG A 399 4.59 14.67 -58.12
N GLN A 400 5.49 13.70 -58.10
CA GLN A 400 5.60 12.73 -57.01
C GLN A 400 5.94 13.42 -55.67
N GLU A 401 6.84 14.40 -55.67
CA GLU A 401 7.18 15.17 -54.47
C GLU A 401 5.98 15.96 -53.95
N ARG A 402 5.24 16.62 -54.86
CA ARG A 402 4.00 17.32 -54.48
C ARG A 402 2.96 16.36 -53.90
N GLU A 403 2.76 15.19 -54.51
CA GLU A 403 1.81 14.18 -54.02
C GLU A 403 2.20 13.67 -52.64
N ARG A 404 3.50 13.41 -52.40
CA ARG A 404 4.00 13.03 -51.07
C ARG A 404 3.73 14.10 -50.02
N LEU A 405 4.03 15.36 -50.31
CA LEU A 405 3.77 16.47 -49.39
C LEU A 405 2.27 16.61 -49.07
N ILE A 406 1.40 16.40 -50.05
CA ILE A 406 -0.06 16.41 -49.84
C ILE A 406 -0.48 15.23 -48.96
N LEU A 407 0.04 14.03 -49.21
CA LEU A 407 -0.27 12.84 -48.41
C LEU A 407 0.18 13.01 -46.95
N ASP A 408 1.43 13.46 -46.74
CA ASP A 408 1.96 13.72 -45.39
C ASP A 408 1.11 14.76 -44.66
N ARG A 409 0.65 15.80 -45.37
CA ARG A 409 -0.23 16.84 -44.83
C ARG A 409 -1.58 16.26 -44.42
N GLU A 410 -2.17 15.42 -45.27
CA GLU A 410 -3.44 14.75 -44.99
C GLU A 410 -3.33 13.76 -43.83
N GLU A 411 -2.20 13.07 -43.69
CA GLU A 411 -1.92 12.22 -42.54
C GLU A 411 -1.81 13.03 -41.24
N LEU A 412 -1.12 14.17 -41.28
CA LEU A 412 -1.04 15.08 -40.14
C LEU A 412 -2.44 15.57 -39.76
N ILE A 413 -3.24 16.06 -40.72
CA ILE A 413 -4.63 16.50 -40.46
C ILE A 413 -5.47 15.36 -39.86
N ARG A 414 -5.40 14.15 -40.42
CA ARG A 414 -6.13 12.98 -39.88
C ARG A 414 -5.71 12.66 -38.45
N SER A 415 -4.42 12.76 -38.13
CA SER A 415 -3.94 12.56 -36.76
C SER A 415 -4.50 13.62 -35.80
N LEU A 416 -4.53 14.90 -36.20
CA LEU A 416 -5.07 16.01 -35.42
C LEU A 416 -6.58 15.88 -35.19
N GLU A 417 -7.34 15.53 -36.23
CA GLU A 417 -8.77 15.24 -36.13
C GLU A 417 -9.03 14.04 -35.22
N GLY A 418 -8.20 12.98 -35.32
CA GLY A 418 -8.25 11.83 -34.44
C GLY A 418 -8.08 12.20 -32.97
N TYR A 419 -7.03 12.98 -32.64
CA TYR A 419 -6.81 13.48 -31.29
C TYR A 419 -7.94 14.40 -30.82
N HIS A 420 -8.42 15.31 -31.67
CA HIS A 420 -9.53 16.21 -31.34
C HIS A 420 -10.80 15.42 -31.00
N ASN A 421 -11.13 14.40 -31.79
CA ASN A 421 -12.29 13.54 -31.56
C ASN A 421 -12.14 12.74 -30.27
N GLN A 422 -10.97 12.17 -29.99
CA GLN A 422 -10.72 11.47 -28.73
C GLN A 422 -10.86 12.39 -27.51
N MET A 423 -10.34 13.61 -27.60
CA MET A 423 -10.48 14.60 -26.53
C MET A 423 -11.95 14.99 -26.33
N LYS A 424 -12.69 15.23 -27.41
CA LYS A 424 -14.12 15.51 -27.36
C LYS A 424 -14.90 14.37 -26.72
N MET A 425 -14.58 13.11 -27.03
CA MET A 425 -15.22 11.95 -26.40
C MET A 425 -14.91 11.89 -24.90
N LYS A 426 -13.65 12.08 -24.49
CA LYS A 426 -13.27 12.13 -23.07
C LYS A 426 -13.97 13.27 -22.32
N GLU A 427 -14.12 14.44 -22.94
CA GLU A 427 -14.89 15.55 -22.37
C GLU A 427 -16.38 15.21 -22.20
N MET A 428 -16.98 14.51 -23.15
CA MET A 428 -18.36 14.06 -23.02
C MET A 428 -18.50 12.98 -21.94
N GLU A 429 -17.55 12.06 -21.82
CA GLU A 429 -17.49 11.08 -20.73
C GLU A 429 -17.32 11.73 -19.35
N THR A 430 -16.47 12.75 -19.22
CA THR A 430 -16.31 13.46 -17.94
C THR A 430 -17.55 14.26 -17.59
N LYS A 431 -18.17 14.94 -18.57
CA LYS A 431 -19.45 15.64 -18.37
C LYS A 431 -20.58 14.70 -17.96
N THR A 432 -20.68 13.53 -18.58
CA THR A 432 -21.69 12.52 -18.21
C THR A 432 -21.43 11.94 -16.82
N LYS A 433 -20.17 11.62 -16.47
CA LYS A 433 -19.80 11.20 -15.11
C LYS A 433 -20.09 12.28 -14.06
N GLN A 434 -19.78 13.54 -14.35
CA GLN A 434 -20.10 14.68 -13.48
C GLN A 434 -21.61 14.84 -13.31
N PHE A 435 -22.38 14.71 -14.39
CA PHE A 435 -23.83 14.74 -14.34
C PHE A 435 -24.39 13.59 -13.49
N GLN A 436 -23.92 12.36 -13.70
CA GLN A 436 -24.30 11.19 -12.88
C GLN A 436 -23.98 11.42 -11.41
N THR A 437 -22.76 11.87 -11.08
CA THR A 437 -22.35 12.18 -9.71
C THR A 437 -23.26 13.24 -9.08
N LYS A 438 -23.64 14.27 -9.84
CA LYS A 438 -24.59 15.30 -9.37
C LYS A 438 -25.96 14.71 -9.09
N VAL A 439 -26.48 13.86 -9.97
CA VAL A 439 -27.76 13.17 -9.79
C VAL A 439 -27.72 12.26 -8.56
N ASP A 440 -26.65 11.49 -8.38
CA ASP A 440 -26.45 10.60 -7.24
C ASP A 440 -26.38 11.37 -5.91
N LEU A 441 -25.67 12.50 -5.89
CA LEU A 441 -25.63 13.38 -4.71
C LEU A 441 -26.99 13.98 -4.38
N LEU A 442 -27.74 14.43 -5.40
CA LEU A 442 -29.11 14.93 -5.19
C LEU A 442 -30.02 13.81 -4.67
N ALA A 443 -29.88 12.59 -5.16
CA ALA A 443 -30.61 11.43 -4.67
C ALA A 443 -30.27 11.12 -3.20
N GLN A 444 -28.99 11.19 -2.82
CA GLN A 444 -28.55 11.01 -1.42
C GLN A 444 -29.09 12.12 -0.50
N ILE A 445 -29.07 13.38 -0.95
CA ILE A 445 -29.65 14.51 -0.20
C ILE A 445 -31.15 14.29 -0.01
N HIS A 446 -31.88 13.94 -1.07
CA HIS A 446 -33.31 13.64 -0.98
C HIS A 446 -33.59 12.44 -0.07
N GLN A 447 -32.76 11.39 -0.11
CA GLN A 447 -32.91 10.24 0.78
C GLN A 447 -32.69 10.63 2.24
N LYS A 448 -31.66 11.44 2.52
CA LYS A 448 -31.39 11.95 3.86
C LYS A 448 -32.55 12.82 4.37
N GLN A 449 -33.03 13.76 3.55
CA GLN A 449 -34.19 14.60 3.87
C GLN A 449 -35.43 13.75 4.17
N ARG A 450 -35.73 12.74 3.35
CA ARG A 450 -36.84 11.80 3.63
C ARG A 450 -36.66 11.06 4.94
N SER A 451 -35.45 10.59 5.25
CA SER A 451 -35.18 9.92 6.53
C SER A 451 -35.35 10.85 7.73
N GLU A 452 -34.95 12.12 7.60
CA GLU A 452 -35.16 13.15 8.63
C GLU A 452 -36.65 13.46 8.79
N GLU A 453 -37.41 13.61 7.71
CA GLU A 453 -38.86 13.81 7.75
C GLU A 453 -39.61 12.61 8.35
N GLU A 454 -39.17 11.39 8.09
CA GLU A 454 -39.73 10.17 8.68
C GLU A 454 -39.45 10.09 10.18
N LEU A 455 -38.24 10.45 10.62
CA LEU A 455 -37.90 10.55 12.05
C LEU A 455 -38.76 11.60 12.75
N ILE A 456 -38.91 12.79 12.16
CA ILE A 456 -39.77 13.86 12.70
C ILE A 456 -41.22 13.36 12.79
N ARG A 457 -41.73 12.68 11.75
CA ARG A 457 -43.09 12.09 11.78
C ARG A 457 -43.24 11.02 12.87
N GLN A 458 -42.24 10.18 13.09
CA GLN A 458 -42.26 9.18 14.17
C GLN A 458 -42.23 9.82 15.55
N GLU A 459 -41.46 10.89 15.74
CA GLU A 459 -41.43 11.65 17.00
C GLU A 459 -42.78 12.35 17.26
N GLU A 460 -43.39 12.95 16.24
CA GLU A 460 -44.73 13.52 16.35
C GLU A 460 -45.80 12.46 16.66
N GLN A 461 -45.72 11.27 16.07
CA GLN A 461 -46.62 10.16 16.38
C GLN A 461 -46.44 9.67 17.82
N LYS A 462 -45.19 9.59 18.32
CA LYS A 462 -44.91 9.26 19.73
C LYS A 462 -45.47 10.31 20.68
N ARG A 463 -45.31 11.61 20.35
CA ARG A 463 -45.90 12.71 21.13
C ARG A 463 -47.42 12.63 21.16
N LYS A 464 -48.07 12.47 19.99
CA LYS A 464 -49.53 12.28 19.91
C LYS A 464 -50.00 11.05 20.69
N HIS A 465 -49.24 9.95 20.66
CA HIS A 465 -49.58 8.76 21.43
C HIS A 465 -49.43 8.97 22.95
N GLN A 466 -48.40 9.69 23.38
CA GLN A 466 -48.24 10.11 24.77
C GLN A 466 -49.38 11.02 25.22
N GLU A 467 -49.76 12.01 24.42
CA GLU A 467 -50.90 12.91 24.69
C GLU A 467 -52.22 12.13 24.78
N ILE A 468 -52.47 11.15 23.91
CA ILE A 468 -53.66 10.29 23.97
C ILE A 468 -53.65 9.41 25.22
N MET A 469 -52.49 8.87 25.60
CA MET A 469 -52.33 8.06 26.81
C MET A 469 -52.54 8.89 28.08
N GLU A 470 -52.00 10.11 28.12
CA GLU A 470 -52.20 11.08 29.20
C GLU A 470 -53.66 11.54 29.29
N ALA A 471 -54.32 11.80 28.14
CA ALA A 471 -55.73 12.10 28.08
C ALA A 471 -56.59 10.93 28.57
N ALA A 472 -56.29 9.70 28.16
CA ALA A 472 -56.99 8.50 28.62
C ALA A 472 -56.75 8.22 30.12
N HIS A 473 -55.53 8.48 30.62
CA HIS A 473 -55.20 8.39 32.04
C HIS A 473 -55.94 9.46 32.86
N SER A 474 -55.98 10.69 32.35
CA SER A 474 -56.72 11.81 32.95
C SER A 474 -58.23 11.55 32.95
N GLN A 475 -58.78 10.98 31.88
CA GLN A 475 -60.19 10.61 31.77
C GLN A 475 -60.54 9.44 32.71
N LYS A 476 -59.67 8.43 32.85
CA LYS A 476 -59.81 7.39 33.88
C LYS A 476 -59.78 7.99 35.29
N HIS A 477 -58.85 8.89 35.59
CA HIS A 477 -58.80 9.59 36.86
C HIS A 477 -60.05 10.43 37.13
N TRP A 478 -60.56 11.14 36.12
CA TRP A 478 -61.80 11.90 36.22
C TRP A 478 -63.00 11.00 36.46
N ASN A 479 -63.11 9.87 35.75
CA ASN A 479 -64.17 8.87 35.97
C ASN A 479 -64.10 8.28 37.39
N ILE A 480 -62.91 7.93 37.88
CA ILE A 480 -62.72 7.44 39.27
C ILE A 480 -63.08 8.51 40.30
N SER A 481 -62.79 9.79 40.03
CA SER A 481 -63.18 10.89 40.91
C SER A 481 -64.69 11.17 40.89
N MET A 482 -65.34 11.01 39.72
CA MET A 482 -66.79 11.12 39.56
C MET A 482 -67.54 9.97 40.26
N ASP A 483 -67.01 8.74 40.19
CA ASP A 483 -67.60 7.57 40.87
C ASP A 483 -67.48 7.69 42.41
N LYS A 484 -66.44 8.35 42.92
CA LYS A 484 -66.31 8.70 44.34
C LYS A 484 -67.23 9.83 44.81
N LEU A 485 -67.83 10.59 43.91
CA LEU A 485 -68.82 11.64 44.22
C LEU A 485 -70.27 11.11 44.16
N LYS A 486 -70.48 9.86 43.71
CA LYS A 486 -71.80 9.19 43.63
C LYS A 486 -72.04 8.13 44.72
N LEU A 487 -71.10 7.98 45.65
CA LEU A 487 -71.21 7.25 46.92
C LEU A 487 -71.26 8.27 48.06
#